data_AF-A0A9E3MGE1-F1
#
_entry.id   AF-A0A9E3MGE1-F1
#
_cell.length_a   1.000
_cell.length_b   1.000
_cell.length_c   1.000
_cell.angle_alpha   90.00
_cell.angle_beta   90.00
_cell.angle_gamma   90.00
#
_symmetry.space_group_name_H-M   'P 1'
#
loop_
_entity.id
_entity.type
_entity.pdbx_description
1 polymer ?
#
loop_
_entity_poly.entity_id
_entity_poly.type
_entity_poly.pdbx_seq_one_letter_code
_entity_poly.pdbx_strand_id
1 'polypeptide(L)' 'GVYCAETVTRLAHDNGVAMPIADMVSAVIHRRIAPRDAVASLMRRDSRDEGL' A
#
# COMPACT_ATOMS: atom_id res chain seq x y z
N GLY A 1 11.00 8.87 7.66
CA GLY A 1 9.63 8.83 7.13
C GLY A 1 9.50 7.86 5.96
N VAL A 2 10.09 8.18 4.81
CA VAL A 2 9.91 7.45 3.53
C VAL A 2 10.59 6.07 3.49
N TYR A 3 11.82 5.97 4.01
CA TYR A 3 12.57 4.71 4.05
C TYR A 3 11.89 3.62 4.88
N CYS A 4 11.15 4.02 5.92
CA CYS A 4 10.37 3.11 6.75
C CYS A 4 9.23 2.46 5.97
N ALA A 5 8.57 3.21 5.08
CA ALA A 5 7.44 2.69 4.29
C ALA A 5 7.90 1.58 3.33
N GLU A 6 9.02 1.76 2.64
CA GLU A 6 9.59 0.74 1.74
C GLU A 6 10.03 -0.51 2.51
N THR A 7 10.75 -0.32 3.62
CA THR A 7 11.25 -1.44 4.44
C THR A 7 10.12 -2.26 5.05
N VAL A 8 9.08 -1.60 5.56
CA VAL A 8 7.90 -2.26 6.15
C VAL A 8 7.09 -2.99 5.09
N THR A 9 6.90 -2.36 3.92
CA THR A 9 6.20 -2.99 2.78
C THR A 9 6.92 -4.25 2.30
N ARG A 10 8.25 -4.17 2.16
CA ARG A 10 9.08 -5.31 1.79
C ARG A 10 9.04 -6.42 2.84
N LEU A 11 9.15 -6.07 4.12
CA LEU A 11 9.06 -7.03 5.22
C LEU A 11 7.70 -7.75 5.24
N ALA A 12 6.60 -7.03 5.03
CA ALA A 12 5.28 -7.63 4.98
C ALA A 12 5.11 -8.56 3.77
N HIS A 13 5.62 -8.16 2.61
CA HIS A 13 5.66 -9.01 1.42
C HIS A 13 6.46 -10.31 1.68
N ASP A 14 7.61 -10.19 2.33
CA ASP A 14 8.46 -11.33 2.69
C ASP A 14 7.78 -12.26 3.72
N ASN A 15 6.85 -11.74 4.54
CA ASN A 15 6.05 -12.51 5.50
C ASN A 15 4.67 -12.91 4.96
N GLY A 16 4.37 -12.69 3.68
CA GLY A 16 3.06 -13.00 3.08
C GLY A 16 1.89 -12.15 3.59
N VAL A 17 2.18 -11.03 4.27
CA VAL A 17 1.18 -10.09 4.78
C VAL A 17 0.86 -9.07 3.68
N ALA A 18 -0.38 -9.10 3.19
CA ALA A 18 -0.84 -8.10 2.23
C ALA A 18 -1.05 -6.75 2.93
N MET A 19 -0.34 -5.70 2.50
CA MET A 19 -0.50 -4.32 3.00
C MET A 19 -0.85 -3.33 1.88
N PRO A 20 -2.10 -3.38 1.36
CA PRO A 20 -2.59 -2.55 0.26
C PRO A 20 -2.25 -1.07 0.38
N ILE A 21 -2.42 -0.51 1.57
CA ILE A 21 -2.27 0.93 1.82
C ILE A 21 -0.79 1.31 1.78
N ALA A 22 0.07 0.50 2.41
CA ALA A 22 1.51 0.74 2.44
C ALA A 22 2.14 0.60 1.05
N ASP A 23 1.70 -0.40 0.27
CA ASP A 23 2.10 -0.58 -1.14
C ASP A 23 1.78 0.66 -1.98
N MET A 24 0.56 1.16 -1.87
CA MET A 24 0.07 2.29 -2.66
C MET A 24 0.73 3.60 -2.22
N VAL A 25 0.94 3.82 -0.91
CA VAL A 25 1.68 4.97 -0.38
C VAL A 25 3.14 4.94 -0.86
N SER A 26 3.79 3.77 -0.82
CA SER A 26 5.14 3.59 -1.34
C SER A 26 5.19 3.95 -2.83
N ALA A 27 4.25 3.45 -3.63
CA ALA A 27 4.21 3.73 -5.07
C ALA A 27 3.96 5.21 -5.40
N VAL A 28 3.15 5.93 -4.61
CA VAL A 28 2.96 7.38 -4.74
C VAL A 28 4.24 8.16 -4.40
N ILE A 29 4.91 7.81 -3.30
CA ILE A 29 6.14 8.49 -2.87
C ILE A 29 7.25 8.32 -3.90
N HIS A 30 7.36 7.14 -4.50
CA HIS A 30 8.33 6.85 -5.56
C HIS A 30 7.90 7.39 -6.95
N ARG A 31 6.84 8.21 -7.02
CA ARG A 31 6.25 8.78 -8.24
C ARG A 31 5.90 7.75 -9.31
N ARG A 32 5.66 6.49 -8.92
CA ARG A 32 5.27 5.41 -9.83
C ARG A 32 3.79 5.47 -10.21
N ILE A 33 2.97 6.11 -9.37
CA ILE A 33 1.53 6.33 -9.58
C ILE A 33 1.13 7.72 -9.08
N ALA A 34 0.12 8.33 -9.72
CA ALA A 34 -0.45 9.58 -9.24
C ALA A 34 -1.25 9.33 -7.94
N PRO A 35 -1.24 10.25 -6.97
CA PRO A 35 -2.01 10.11 -5.73
C PRO A 35 -3.50 9.83 -5.95
N ARG A 36 -4.08 10.45 -6.99
CA ARG A 36 -5.48 10.27 -7.35
C ARG A 36 -5.79 8.86 -7.84
N ASP A 37 -4.90 8.29 -8.66
CA ASP A 37 -5.04 6.92 -9.16
C ASP A 37 -4.81 5.91 -8.05
N ALA A 38 -3.91 6.25 -7.12
CA ALA A 38 -3.68 5.43 -5.95
C ALA A 38 -4.93 5.31 -5.07
N VAL A 39 -5.57 6.45 -4.77
CA VAL A 39 -6.84 6.49 -4.03
C VAL A 39 -7.95 5.80 -4.81
N ALA A 40 -8.07 6.00 -6.13
CA ALA A 40 -9.07 5.34 -6.94
C ALA A 40 -8.91 3.81 -6.97
N SER A 41 -7.68 3.31 -6.96
CA SER A 41 -7.39 1.88 -6.86
C SER A 41 -7.67 1.32 -5.47
N LEU A 42 -7.46 2.10 -4.41
CA LEU A 42 -7.80 1.73 -3.04
C LEU A 42 -9.30 1.68 -2.81
N MET A 43 -10.04 2.67 -3.31
CA MET A 43 -11.50 2.76 -3.19
C MET A 43 -12.23 1.72 -4.06
N ARG A 44 -11.58 1.19 -5.10
CA ARG A 44 -12.11 0.10 -5.94
C ARG A 44 -11.81 -1.27 -5.35
N ARG A 45 -10.87 -1.36 -4.43
CA ARG A 45 -10.57 -2.60 -3.72
C ARG A 45 -11.73 -2.82 -2.75
N ASP A 46 -12.46 -3.92 -2.90
CA ASP A 46 -13.52 -4.31 -1.98
C ASP A 46 -13.03 -4.14 -0.55
N SER A 47 -13.83 -3.44 0.25
CA SER A 47 -13.58 -3.24 1.68
C SER A 47 -13.32 -4.61 2.30
N ARG A 48 -12.08 -4.90 2.68
CA ARG A 48 -11.79 -6.06 3.50
C ARG A 48 -12.41 -5.76 4.87
N ASP A 49 -13.54 -6.40 5.17
CA ASP A 49 -14.13 -6.36 6.51
C ASP A 49 -13.02 -6.66 7.52
N GLU A 50 -12.87 -5.77 8.49
CA GLU A 50 -12.00 -5.96 9.65
C GLU A 50 -12.76 -6.89 10.62
N GLY A 51 -12.91 -8.14 10.17
CA GLY A 51 -13.60 -9.20 10.89
C GLY A 51 -12.78 -10.48 10.78
N LEU A 52 -11.70 -10.55 11.57
CA LEU A 52 -11.13 -11.73 12.25
C LEU A 52 -9.72 -11.42 12.77
#